data_AF-A0A4R4RC99-F1
#
_entry.id   AF-A0A4R4RC99-F1
#
_cell.length_a   1.000
_cell.length_b   1.000
_cell.length_c   1.000
_cell.angle_alpha   90.00
_cell.angle_beta   90.00
_cell.angle_gamma   90.00
#
_symmetry.space_group_name_H-M   'P 1'
#
loop_
_entity.id
_entity.type
_entity.pdbx_description
1 polymer ?
#
loop_
_entity_poly.entity_id
_entity_poly.type
_entity_poly.pdbx_seq_one_letter_code
_entity_poly.pdbx_strand_id
1 'polypeptide(L)'
;MRTLYSVRLEGLAANPAAPADLLLLILERAEHPVRIALLHRAGVPSAVYDAAARHPDPRTRRLVARTGHAPVAIRARLAGDPDPGVRLAVAARSESWQRPAPL
;
A
#
# COMPACT_ATOMS: atom_id res chain seq x y z
N MET A 1 -9.31 -3.47 -22.38
CA MET A 1 -8.99 -2.14 -22.95
C MET A 1 -8.83 -1.15 -21.80
N ARG A 2 -7.70 -0.44 -21.71
CA ARG A 2 -7.56 0.71 -20.80
C ARG A 2 -8.30 1.90 -21.40
N THR A 3 -9.02 2.66 -20.59
CA THR A 3 -9.70 3.89 -21.02
C THR A 3 -8.79 5.10 -20.79
N LEU A 4 -9.02 6.20 -21.51
CA LEU A 4 -8.32 7.46 -21.23
C LEU A 4 -8.55 7.94 -19.78
N TYR A 5 -9.68 7.57 -19.19
CA TYR A 5 -10.00 7.82 -17.79
C TYR A 5 -9.08 7.04 -16.84
N SER A 6 -8.87 5.72 -17.08
CA SER A 6 -7.98 4.92 -16.24
C SER A 6 -6.52 5.37 -16.33
N VAL A 7 -6.06 5.75 -17.52
CA VAL A 7 -4.68 6.25 -17.72
C VAL A 7 -4.44 7.55 -16.97
N ARG A 8 -5.42 8.46 -16.94
CA ARG A 8 -5.31 9.72 -16.17
C ARG A 8 -5.25 9.47 -14.67
N LEU A 9 -6.06 8.56 -14.13
CA LEU A 9 -6.03 8.22 -12.71
C LEU A 9 -4.70 7.57 -12.29
N GLU A 10 -4.11 6.73 -13.15
CA GLU A 10 -2.78 6.18 -12.90
C GLU A 10 -1.70 7.27 -12.87
N GLY A 11 -1.73 8.22 -13.81
CA GLY A 11 -0.81 9.35 -13.83
C GLY A 11 -0.94 10.23 -12.57
N LEU A 12 -2.17 10.44 -12.11
CA LEU A 12 -2.45 11.21 -10.90
C LEU A 12 -2.00 10.47 -9.63
N ALA A 13 -2.23 9.16 -9.56
CA ALA A 13 -1.75 8.31 -8.48
C ALA A 13 -0.21 8.31 -8.38
N ALA A 14 0.47 8.30 -9.52
CA ALA A 14 1.92 8.32 -9.61
C ALA A 14 2.54 9.71 -9.37
N ASN A 15 1.77 10.81 -9.45
CA ASN A 15 2.29 12.17 -9.31
C ASN A 15 2.75 12.46 -7.86
N PRO A 16 4.05 12.68 -7.60
CA PRO A 16 4.56 12.98 -6.26
C PRO A 16 3.94 14.24 -5.63
N ALA A 17 3.53 15.21 -6.44
CA ALA A 17 2.89 16.45 -6.01
C ALA A 17 1.37 16.32 -5.81
N ALA A 18 0.78 15.13 -6.00
CA ALA A 18 -0.63 14.92 -5.77
C ALA A 18 -1.01 15.17 -4.28
N PRO A 19 -2.03 16.02 -4.02
CA PRO A 19 -2.54 16.24 -2.68
C PRO A 19 -3.05 14.96 -2.00
N ALA A 20 -2.94 14.90 -0.67
CA ALA A 20 -3.27 13.70 0.10
C ALA A 20 -4.76 13.32 0.04
N ASP A 21 -5.66 14.31 0.06
CA ASP A 21 -7.11 14.17 -0.11
C ASP A 21 -7.47 13.53 -1.45
N LEU A 22 -6.79 13.92 -2.52
CA LEU A 22 -6.97 13.32 -3.84
C LEU A 22 -6.49 11.87 -3.89
N LEU A 23 -5.37 11.56 -3.22
CA LEU A 23 -4.89 10.18 -3.09
C LEU A 23 -5.86 9.31 -2.28
N LEU A 24 -6.48 9.85 -1.23
CA LEU A 24 -7.53 9.15 -0.48
C LEU A 24 -8.76 8.86 -1.36
N LEU A 25 -9.18 9.82 -2.18
CA LEU A 25 -10.28 9.62 -3.11
C LEU A 25 -9.97 8.54 -4.16
N ILE A 26 -8.74 8.55 -4.70
CA ILE A 26 -8.28 7.51 -5.64
C ILE A 26 -8.25 6.14 -4.95
N LEU A 27 -7.73 6.06 -3.73
CA LEU A 27 -7.70 4.82 -2.97
C LEU A 27 -9.11 4.23 -2.78
N GLU A 28 -10.08 5.06 -2.46
CA GLU A 28 -11.48 4.64 -2.26
C GLU A 28 -12.13 4.18 -3.57
N ARG A 29 -12.00 4.98 -4.64
CA ARG A 29 -12.84 4.85 -5.85
C ARG A 29 -12.18 4.12 -7.01
N ALA A 30 -10.85 3.98 -7.02
CA ALA A 30 -10.16 3.46 -8.18
C ALA A 30 -10.01 1.94 -8.16
N GLU A 31 -9.89 1.37 -9.36
CA GLU A 31 -9.64 -0.04 -9.57
C GLU A 31 -8.28 -0.48 -9.05
N HIS A 32 -8.13 -1.79 -8.84
CA HIS A 32 -6.91 -2.38 -8.25
C HIS A 32 -5.60 -1.95 -8.94
N PRO A 33 -5.49 -1.84 -10.28
CA PRO A 33 -4.27 -1.37 -10.94
C PRO A 33 -3.86 0.06 -10.55
N VAL A 34 -4.84 0.95 -10.34
CA VAL A 34 -4.58 2.33 -9.91
C VAL A 34 -4.12 2.37 -8.45
N ARG A 35 -4.73 1.54 -7.59
CA ARG A 35 -4.29 1.38 -6.19
C ARG A 35 -2.86 0.83 -6.09
N ILE A 36 -2.44 -0.04 -7.02
CA ILE A 36 -1.04 -0.49 -7.13
C ILE A 36 -0.13 0.70 -7.42
N ALA A 37 -0.42 1.50 -8.45
CA ALA A 37 0.39 2.67 -8.81
C ALA A 37 0.50 3.65 -7.64
N LEU A 38 -0.60 3.89 -6.93
CA LEU A 38 -0.66 4.75 -5.75
C LEU A 38 0.15 4.21 -4.58
N LEU A 39 0.06 2.93 -4.25
CA LEU A 39 0.72 2.36 -3.07
C LEU A 39 2.17 1.93 -3.31
N HIS A 40 2.63 1.86 -4.57
CA HIS A 40 4.03 1.54 -4.89
C HIS A 40 4.93 2.77 -5.07
N ARG A 41 4.38 3.99 -5.08
CA ARG A 41 5.19 5.21 -5.18
C ARG A 41 5.94 5.51 -3.87
N ALA A 42 7.00 6.30 -3.98
CA ALA A 42 7.65 6.93 -2.83
C ALA A 42 6.80 8.10 -2.30
N GLY A 43 6.96 8.43 -1.00
CA GLY A 43 6.31 9.60 -0.40
C GLY A 43 4.79 9.52 -0.33
N VAL A 44 4.22 8.30 -0.23
CA VAL A 44 2.80 8.15 0.11
C VAL A 44 2.57 8.70 1.52
N PRO A 45 1.62 9.63 1.72
CA PRO A 45 1.33 10.17 3.05
C PRO A 45 0.87 9.08 4.03
N SER A 46 1.25 9.19 5.30
CA SER A 46 0.88 8.20 6.34
C SER A 46 -0.63 7.98 6.44
N ALA A 47 -1.43 9.03 6.28
CA ALA A 47 -2.90 8.93 6.29
C ALA A 47 -3.44 8.01 5.18
N VAL A 48 -2.79 7.99 4.02
CA VAL A 48 -3.14 7.11 2.89
C VAL A 48 -2.78 5.66 3.21
N TYR A 49 -1.62 5.41 3.85
CA TYR A 49 -1.30 4.06 4.34
C TYR A 49 -2.27 3.58 5.41
N ASP A 50 -2.68 4.46 6.32
CA ASP A 50 -3.65 4.16 7.37
C ASP A 50 -5.01 3.76 6.78
N ALA A 51 -5.49 4.53 5.80
CA ALA A 51 -6.73 4.22 5.08
C ALA A 51 -6.59 2.90 4.31
N ALA A 52 -5.48 2.69 3.60
CA ALA A 52 -5.25 1.49 2.80
C ALA A 52 -5.16 0.23 3.66
N ALA A 53 -4.60 0.32 4.86
CA ALA A 53 -4.54 -0.79 5.82
C ALA A 53 -5.86 -1.08 6.52
N ARG A 54 -6.86 -0.19 6.44
CA ARG A 54 -8.25 -0.41 6.90
C ARG A 54 -9.21 -0.70 5.75
N HIS A 55 -8.71 -0.75 4.51
CA HIS A 55 -9.54 -0.89 3.33
C HIS A 55 -10.31 -2.23 3.36
N PRO A 56 -11.61 -2.27 2.98
CA PRO A 56 -12.42 -3.48 3.07
C PRO A 56 -11.90 -4.61 2.17
N ASP A 57 -11.39 -4.28 0.97
CA ASP A 57 -10.78 -5.26 0.07
C ASP A 57 -9.38 -5.72 0.58
N PRO A 58 -9.20 -7.02 0.87
CA PRO A 58 -7.92 -7.58 1.34
C PRO A 58 -6.81 -7.51 0.29
N ARG A 59 -7.12 -7.39 -1.01
CA ARG A 59 -6.09 -7.18 -2.05
C ARG A 59 -5.41 -5.83 -1.85
N THR A 60 -6.17 -4.81 -1.49
CA THR A 60 -5.63 -3.47 -1.18
C THR A 60 -4.79 -3.48 0.11
N ARG A 61 -5.25 -4.14 1.18
CA ARG A 61 -4.45 -4.29 2.42
C ARG A 61 -3.14 -5.07 2.18
N ARG A 62 -3.16 -6.10 1.32
CA ARG A 62 -1.97 -6.83 0.88
C ARG A 62 -0.94 -5.95 0.18
N LEU A 63 -1.36 -4.93 -0.58
CA LEU A 63 -0.43 -4.00 -1.21
C LEU A 63 0.39 -3.26 -0.14
N VAL A 64 -0.27 -2.77 0.92
CA VAL A 64 0.41 -2.08 2.04
C VAL A 64 1.42 -3.00 2.73
N ALA A 65 1.04 -4.27 2.98
CA ALA A 65 1.94 -5.26 3.56
C ALA A 65 3.21 -5.49 2.71
N ARG A 66 3.04 -5.52 1.37
CA ARG A 66 4.14 -5.71 0.41
C ARG A 66 4.98 -4.45 0.20
N THR A 67 4.41 -3.25 0.32
CA THR A 67 5.08 -1.99 -0.03
C THR A 67 6.18 -1.61 0.95
N GLY A 68 7.41 -1.55 0.43
CA GLY A 68 8.64 -1.04 1.05
C GLY A 68 8.49 0.14 2.04
N HIS A 69 7.64 1.08 1.67
CA HIS A 69 7.55 2.39 2.30
C HIS A 69 6.45 2.53 3.35
N ALA A 70 5.63 1.49 3.57
CA ALA A 70 4.59 1.54 4.60
C ALA A 70 5.23 1.65 6.01
N PRO A 71 4.72 2.55 6.88
CA PRO A 71 5.23 2.69 8.24
C PRO A 71 5.23 1.37 9.02
N VAL A 72 6.26 1.14 9.83
CA VAL A 72 6.41 -0.10 10.62
C VAL A 72 5.20 -0.37 11.51
N ALA A 73 4.63 0.66 12.14
CA ALA A 73 3.42 0.53 12.97
C ALA A 73 2.21 0.01 12.17
N ILE A 74 2.04 0.46 10.92
CA ILE A 74 0.96 -0.01 10.04
C ILE A 74 1.18 -1.47 9.65
N ARG A 75 2.42 -1.84 9.32
CA ARG A 75 2.77 -3.24 9.03
C ARG A 75 2.55 -4.16 10.23
N ALA A 76 2.94 -3.72 11.43
CA ALA A 76 2.75 -4.48 12.66
C ALA A 76 1.26 -4.76 12.91
N ARG A 77 0.38 -3.80 12.65
CA ARG A 77 -1.08 -4.00 12.71
C ARG A 77 -1.55 -5.07 11.70
N LEU A 78 -1.03 -5.06 10.48
CA LEU A 78 -1.39 -6.03 9.43
C LEU A 78 -0.90 -7.46 9.72
N ALA A 79 0.03 -7.67 10.67
CA ALA A 79 0.42 -9.01 11.09
C ALA A 79 -0.76 -9.77 11.75
N GLY A 80 -1.72 -9.04 12.33
CA GLY A 80 -2.96 -9.58 12.88
C GLY A 80 -4.16 -9.50 11.93
N ASP A 81 -3.96 -9.24 10.63
CA ASP A 81 -5.08 -9.08 9.69
C ASP A 81 -5.93 -10.36 9.61
N PRO A 82 -7.27 -10.27 9.51
CA PRO A 82 -8.13 -11.44 9.37
C PRO A 82 -7.84 -12.24 8.09
N ASP A 83 -7.40 -11.59 7.01
CA ASP A 83 -7.07 -12.26 5.75
C ASP A 83 -5.70 -12.95 5.82
N PRO A 84 -5.62 -14.28 5.64
CA PRO A 84 -4.35 -15.01 5.68
C PRO A 84 -3.34 -14.55 4.62
N GLY A 85 -3.82 -14.08 3.46
CA GLY A 85 -2.96 -13.55 2.40
C GLY A 85 -2.29 -12.24 2.79
N VAL A 86 -2.96 -11.39 3.58
CA VAL A 86 -2.35 -10.20 4.18
C VAL A 86 -1.27 -10.60 5.19
N ARG A 87 -1.58 -11.53 6.11
CA ARG A 87 -0.59 -12.01 7.10
C ARG A 87 0.63 -12.62 6.42
N LEU A 88 0.43 -13.44 5.39
CA LEU A 88 1.51 -14.02 4.58
C LEU A 88 2.35 -12.93 3.91
N ALA A 89 1.72 -11.89 3.35
CA ALA A 89 2.44 -10.78 2.73
C ALA A 89 3.32 -10.01 3.73
N VAL A 90 2.88 -9.86 4.98
CA VAL A 90 3.70 -9.28 6.06
C VAL A 90 4.89 -10.17 6.38
N ALA A 91 4.66 -11.48 6.54
CA ALA A 91 5.68 -12.47 6.90
C ALA A 91 6.71 -12.72 5.79
N ALA A 92 6.27 -12.79 4.53
CA ALA A 92 7.14 -12.92 3.35
C ALA A 92 8.07 -11.71 3.17
N ARG A 93 7.73 -10.61 3.83
CA ARG A 93 8.54 -9.40 3.94
C ARG A 93 9.19 -9.27 5.32
N SER A 94 9.37 -10.37 6.05
CA SER A 94 10.42 -10.44 7.05
C SER A 94 11.66 -9.92 6.35
N GLU A 95 12.12 -8.76 6.80
CA GLU A 95 13.38 -8.19 6.35
C GLU A 95 14.37 -9.35 6.32
N SER A 96 15.16 -9.43 5.25
CA SER A 96 16.37 -10.22 5.24
C SER A 96 17.17 -9.84 6.49
N TRP A 97 16.92 -10.62 7.55
CA TRP A 97 17.70 -10.93 8.73
C TRP A 97 19.00 -10.11 8.82
N GLN A 98 19.01 -9.03 9.60
CA GLN A 98 20.27 -8.59 10.20
C GLN A 98 20.68 -9.72 11.16
N ARG A 99 21.65 -10.55 10.77
CA ARG A 99 22.32 -11.46 11.70
C ARG A 99 22.72 -10.62 12.93
N PRO A 100 22.33 -10.98 14.16
CA PRO A 100 23.01 -10.41 15.31
C PRO A 100 24.50 -10.72 15.17
N ALA A 101 25.36 -9.72 15.40
CA ALA A 101 26.80 -9.93 15.39
C ALA A 101 27.14 -11.04 16.40
N PRO A 102 28.03 -11.99 16.07
CA PRO A 102 28.46 -12.97 17.04
C PRO A 102 29.10 -12.24 18.23
N LEU A 103 28.78 -12.73 19.44
CA LEU A 103 29.34 -12.27 20.71
C LEU A 103 30.87 -12.36 20.71
#